data_AF-A0A9E3FML2-F1
#
_entry.id   AF-A0A9E3FML2-F1
#
_cell.length_a   1.000
_cell.length_b   1.000
_cell.length_c   1.000
_cell.angle_alpha   90.00
_cell.angle_beta   90.00
_cell.angle_gamma   90.00
#
_symmetry.space_group_name_H-M   'P 1'
#
loop_
_entity.id
_entity.type
_entity.pdbx_description
1 polymer ?
#
loop_
_entity_poly.entity_id
_entity_poly.type
_entity_poly.pdbx_seq_one_letter_code
_entity_poly.pdbx_strand_id
1 'polypeptide(L)'
;MALWWGRKKRGGRQEPLFGLASAMADLRLTWRDRIAAISDEQPGETTSKTASRNRPKYDPDDEDDDPPRERKPKGAARRGSASRARFSFARLIYWGVVLGIWGAIAMVGVVVYVGAHLPPIQSLEIPKRPPTIEIVGADGSVLAQRGEMAGANVALKDLPPYLPKAFIAIEDRRFYSHWGVDPFGIARAAVANVLHRGVAQGGSTLTQQLAKNLFLTQERTLQRKLQEVELALWLERKHSKTEILELYLNRVYFGSGAYGVEAAAQRYFGKSAKNVTVQEAAMLAGLVKSPSRLAPNRNPEGAEKRTEIVLAAMAEAKFITDAQAKASIGHLAIAVKPAGAGTINYVADWIGEVLDDLIGQIDESIRVETTIDPKLQSVAEAAVIDELAAKSVRFNVSQGALVAMTANGAIRAMIGGRNYADSQYNRAVTAKRQPGSAFKPFVYLTALEQGLTPDTVRQDAPLNVKGWTPENYTHEYFGAVTLTQALAMSLNTVAVRVGLEVGPKNVVRTAHRLGIASKLEPNASIALGTSEVSMTELVGAYAPFANGGFTASPHVVTRIKTFDG
;
A
#
# COMPACT_ATOMS: atom_id res chain seq x y z
N MET A 1 52.93 -46.84 -1.60
CA MET A 1 53.56 -45.50 -1.71
C MET A 1 53.05 -44.63 -0.56
N ALA A 2 53.87 -43.75 0.01
CA ALA A 2 53.71 -43.31 1.41
C ALA A 2 52.64 -42.22 1.67
N LEU A 3 52.13 -42.21 2.90
CA LEU A 3 51.24 -41.21 3.51
C LEU A 3 52.02 -40.33 4.51
N TRP A 4 51.79 -39.01 4.49
CA TRP A 4 51.89 -38.13 5.68
C TRP A 4 51.20 -36.78 5.35
N TRP A 5 50.05 -36.39 5.91
CA TRP A 5 49.65 -36.02 7.29
C TRP A 5 50.01 -34.59 7.75
N GLY A 6 49.00 -33.72 7.75
CA GLY A 6 48.93 -32.49 8.55
C GLY A 6 47.69 -32.53 9.46
N ARG A 7 47.87 -32.45 10.78
CA ARG A 7 46.84 -32.77 11.79
C ARG A 7 45.81 -31.65 12.01
N LYS A 8 44.52 -32.02 12.10
CA LYS A 8 43.52 -31.25 12.87
C LYS A 8 43.80 -31.38 14.37
N LYS A 9 43.73 -30.29 15.13
CA LYS A 9 43.52 -30.33 16.59
C LYS A 9 42.06 -29.99 16.92
N ARG A 10 41.36 -30.93 17.55
CA ARG A 10 40.19 -30.63 18.39
C ARG A 10 40.72 -30.15 19.75
N GLY A 11 40.29 -28.99 20.21
CA GLY A 11 40.40 -28.55 21.60
C GLY A 11 38.98 -28.39 22.15
N GLY A 12 38.67 -29.06 23.26
CA GLY A 12 37.31 -29.04 23.85
C GLY A 12 36.99 -27.74 24.58
N ARG A 13 35.70 -27.46 24.70
CA ARG A 13 35.13 -26.39 25.55
C ARG A 13 35.55 -26.62 27.01
N GLN A 14 36.12 -25.61 27.65
CA GLN A 14 36.18 -25.49 29.10
C GLN A 14 35.54 -24.16 29.50
N GLU A 15 34.50 -24.24 30.33
CA GLU A 15 33.85 -23.09 30.94
C GLU A 15 34.36 -22.94 32.39
N PRO A 16 34.59 -21.72 32.87
CA PRO A 16 34.50 -21.43 34.30
C PRO A 16 33.02 -21.34 34.68
N LEU A 17 32.56 -22.28 35.51
CA LEU A 17 31.26 -22.23 36.18
C LEU A 17 31.48 -22.21 37.70
N PHE A 18 30.45 -21.75 38.41
CA PHE A 18 30.35 -21.55 39.87
C PHE A 18 31.08 -20.30 40.43
N GLY A 19 30.44 -19.51 41.30
CA GLY A 19 29.09 -19.64 41.84
C GLY A 19 28.59 -18.41 42.61
N LEU A 20 27.29 -18.40 42.93
CA LEU A 20 26.62 -17.27 43.57
C LEU A 20 27.08 -17.09 45.03
N ALA A 21 27.79 -16.00 45.31
CA ALA A 21 27.93 -15.43 46.66
C ALA A 21 27.94 -13.89 46.65
N SER A 22 27.22 -13.29 45.71
CA SER A 22 26.79 -11.88 45.76
C SER A 22 25.43 -11.69 45.07
N ALA A 23 24.57 -12.70 45.15
CA ALA A 23 23.14 -12.48 45.02
C ALA A 23 22.63 -11.92 46.36
N MET A 24 21.67 -10.99 46.31
CA MET A 24 21.03 -10.33 47.46
C MET A 24 21.85 -9.25 48.19
N ALA A 25 22.21 -8.18 47.48
CA ALA A 25 22.52 -6.88 48.10
C ALA A 25 21.62 -5.76 47.54
N ASP A 26 21.66 -5.51 46.22
CA ASP A 26 21.00 -4.35 45.62
C ASP A 26 19.85 -4.68 44.66
N LEU A 27 18.71 -5.04 45.27
CA LEU A 27 17.39 -4.92 44.67
C LEU A 27 16.55 -3.96 45.53
N ARG A 28 16.35 -2.72 45.06
CA ARG A 28 15.38 -1.79 45.65
C ARG A 28 14.37 -1.36 44.59
N LEU A 29 13.20 -1.97 44.67
CA LEU A 29 12.00 -1.65 43.88
C LEU A 29 11.61 -0.19 44.07
N THR A 30 11.09 0.44 43.02
CA THR A 30 10.57 1.82 43.12
C THR A 30 9.05 1.82 43.24
N TRP A 31 8.48 2.91 43.73
CA TRP A 31 7.04 3.04 44.01
C TRP A 31 6.12 2.86 42.79
N ARG A 32 6.67 2.87 41.57
CA ARG A 32 5.94 2.70 40.31
C ARG A 32 5.60 1.25 39.97
N ASP A 33 6.22 0.28 40.66
CA ASP A 33 6.06 -1.15 40.38
C ASP A 33 4.86 -1.80 41.12
N ARG A 34 3.90 -0.99 41.61
CA ARG A 34 2.68 -1.49 42.30
C ARG A 34 1.42 -1.23 41.48
N ILE A 35 0.85 -2.30 40.94
CA ILE A 35 -0.56 -2.36 40.55
C ILE A 35 -1.38 -2.73 41.80
N ALA A 36 -2.50 -2.04 42.03
CA ALA A 36 -3.47 -2.40 43.04
C ALA A 36 -4.90 -2.21 42.49
N ALA A 37 -5.79 -3.13 42.85
CA ALA A 37 -7.22 -3.06 42.62
C ALA A 37 -7.92 -3.42 43.94
N ILE A 38 -9.03 -2.72 44.25
CA ILE A 38 -10.27 -3.22 44.92
C ILE A 38 -10.07 -3.91 46.29
N SER A 39 -10.74 -3.58 47.41
CA SER A 39 -12.05 -2.97 47.68
C SER A 39 -12.17 -2.47 49.14
N ASP A 40 -13.17 -1.60 49.39
CA ASP A 40 -14.11 -1.51 50.53
C ASP A 40 -13.65 -1.63 52.00
N GLU A 41 -14.16 -0.71 52.85
CA GLU A 41 -15.26 -1.06 53.77
C GLU A 41 -16.10 0.15 54.25
N GLN A 42 -17.37 -0.11 54.60
CA GLN A 42 -18.35 0.83 55.20
C GLN A 42 -18.25 0.80 56.76
N PRO A 43 -19.11 1.48 57.56
CA PRO A 43 -20.58 1.26 57.73
C PRO A 43 -21.36 2.62 57.68
N GLY A 44 -22.69 2.78 57.76
CA GLY A 44 -23.90 1.95 57.91
C GLY A 44 -25.14 2.89 57.79
N GLU A 45 -26.41 2.48 57.92
CA GLU A 45 -26.94 1.14 58.21
C GLU A 45 -28.41 0.91 57.73
N THR A 46 -29.03 -0.16 58.24
CA THR A 46 -30.30 -0.85 57.93
C THR A 46 -31.56 -0.19 58.58
N THR A 47 -32.83 -0.49 58.27
CA THR A 47 -33.55 -1.79 58.16
C THR A 47 -34.89 -1.74 57.38
N SER A 48 -35.40 -2.92 57.01
CA SER A 48 -36.70 -3.21 56.36
C SER A 48 -37.90 -3.36 57.32
N LYS A 49 -39.17 -3.23 56.86
CA LYS A 49 -40.19 -4.33 56.90
C LYS A 49 -41.61 -4.03 56.35
N THR A 50 -42.18 -5.05 55.70
CA THR A 50 -43.61 -5.48 55.55
C THR A 50 -44.82 -4.55 55.71
N ALA A 51 -45.65 -4.54 54.65
CA ALA A 51 -47.09 -4.88 54.60
C ALA A 51 -48.20 -4.08 55.36
N SER A 52 -49.41 -4.16 54.77
CA SER A 52 -50.76 -4.08 55.39
C SER A 52 -51.46 -2.71 55.61
N ARG A 53 -52.50 -2.50 54.78
CA ARG A 53 -53.88 -1.99 55.08
C ARG A 53 -54.12 -0.62 55.75
N ASN A 54 -55.20 0.00 55.23
CA ASN A 54 -56.18 0.90 55.88
C ASN A 54 -55.79 2.37 56.19
N ARG A 55 -56.40 3.29 55.40
CA ARG A 55 -57.43 4.29 55.78
C ARG A 55 -57.63 4.60 57.29
N PRO A 56 -58.08 5.83 57.70
CA PRO A 56 -58.95 6.75 56.94
C PRO A 56 -58.73 8.28 57.15
N LYS A 57 -59.66 9.10 56.60
CA LYS A 57 -60.10 10.45 57.06
C LYS A 57 -59.10 11.64 56.87
N TYR A 58 -59.54 12.89 56.66
CA TYR A 58 -60.89 13.50 56.51
C TYR A 58 -60.77 14.83 55.70
N ASP A 59 -61.91 15.26 55.13
CA ASP A 59 -62.27 16.51 54.44
C ASP A 59 -62.05 17.81 55.31
N PRO A 60 -62.38 19.06 54.89
CA PRO A 60 -63.28 19.47 53.79
C PRO A 60 -62.78 20.71 52.98
N ASP A 61 -63.53 21.51 52.21
CA ASP A 61 -64.99 21.70 51.93
C ASP A 61 -65.18 22.20 50.47
N ASP A 62 -66.44 22.42 50.09
CA ASP A 62 -66.98 23.33 49.02
C ASP A 62 -67.76 22.69 47.85
N GLU A 63 -69.09 22.63 48.02
CA GLU A 63 -70.17 23.20 47.17
C GLU A 63 -70.25 22.86 45.65
N ASP A 64 -71.40 22.57 45.02
CA ASP A 64 -72.76 22.20 45.50
C ASP A 64 -73.66 21.66 44.33
N ASP A 65 -74.95 21.40 44.60
CA ASP A 65 -76.08 21.27 43.63
C ASP A 65 -76.33 19.96 42.81
N ASP A 66 -76.72 18.89 43.54
CA ASP A 66 -78.05 18.22 43.54
C ASP A 66 -78.77 17.72 42.20
N PRO A 67 -79.96 17.04 42.21
CA PRO A 67 -80.12 15.69 41.59
C PRO A 67 -81.39 15.64 40.66
N PRO A 68 -82.25 14.58 40.48
CA PRO A 68 -82.25 13.19 41.00
C PRO A 68 -82.69 12.03 40.07
N ARG A 69 -82.33 10.79 40.49
CA ARG A 69 -83.10 9.51 40.52
C ARG A 69 -83.76 9.00 39.19
N GLU A 70 -83.90 7.70 38.91
CA GLU A 70 -84.28 6.59 39.79
C GLU A 70 -84.13 5.18 39.12
N ARG A 71 -84.23 4.11 39.94
CA ARG A 71 -84.54 2.69 39.60
C ARG A 71 -83.43 1.75 39.05
N LYS A 72 -83.02 0.83 39.94
CA LYS A 72 -82.68 -0.58 39.60
C LYS A 72 -83.99 -1.38 39.43
N PRO A 73 -83.96 -2.60 38.84
CA PRO A 73 -83.68 -3.79 39.64
C PRO A 73 -82.71 -4.81 38.98
N LYS A 74 -82.26 -5.79 39.78
CA LYS A 74 -81.43 -6.93 39.37
C LYS A 74 -82.27 -7.96 38.59
N GLY A 75 -81.64 -8.72 37.67
CA GLY A 75 -82.31 -9.85 37.02
C GLY A 75 -81.39 -10.86 36.31
N ALA A 76 -81.29 -12.06 36.89
CA ALA A 76 -80.95 -13.36 36.28
C ALA A 76 -79.63 -13.55 35.48
N ALA A 77 -78.86 -14.56 35.90
CA ALA A 77 -77.76 -15.13 35.12
C ALA A 77 -78.28 -16.04 33.98
N ARG A 78 -77.57 -16.06 32.84
CA ARG A 78 -77.61 -17.17 31.88
C ARG A 78 -76.20 -17.52 31.40
N ARG A 79 -75.91 -18.82 31.35
CA ARG A 79 -74.68 -19.41 30.79
C ARG A 79 -74.58 -19.10 29.29
N GLY A 80 -73.38 -18.79 28.80
CA GLY A 80 -73.14 -18.52 27.38
C GLY A 80 -71.70 -18.79 26.95
N SER A 81 -71.45 -20.03 26.52
CA SER A 81 -70.46 -20.45 25.51
C SER A 81 -69.13 -19.67 25.37
N ALA A 82 -68.01 -20.32 25.74
CA ALA A 82 -66.69 -19.90 25.31
C ALA A 82 -66.52 -20.04 23.79
N SER A 83 -66.50 -18.92 23.06
CA SER A 83 -66.18 -18.92 21.64
C SER A 83 -64.66 -18.95 21.42
N ARG A 84 -64.13 -20.12 21.02
CA ARG A 84 -62.79 -20.19 20.44
C ARG A 84 -62.78 -19.34 19.17
N ALA A 85 -62.04 -18.24 19.17
CA ALA A 85 -61.80 -17.44 17.98
C ALA A 85 -61.03 -18.27 16.94
N ARG A 86 -61.77 -18.91 16.04
CA ARG A 86 -61.21 -19.53 14.84
C ARG A 86 -60.67 -18.43 13.93
N PHE A 87 -59.38 -18.13 14.05
CA PHE A 87 -58.65 -17.39 13.02
C PHE A 87 -58.80 -18.14 11.71
N SER A 88 -59.61 -17.62 10.79
CA SER A 88 -59.82 -18.25 9.49
C SER A 88 -58.59 -18.06 8.63
N PHE A 89 -58.14 -19.15 8.00
CA PHE A 89 -57.01 -19.17 7.06
C PHE A 89 -57.15 -18.10 5.96
N ALA A 90 -58.38 -17.84 5.51
CA ALA A 90 -58.72 -16.77 4.58
C ALA A 90 -58.35 -15.35 5.07
N ARG A 91 -58.41 -15.08 6.39
CA ARG A 91 -58.02 -13.77 6.96
C ARG A 91 -56.52 -13.58 6.96
N LEU A 92 -55.75 -14.66 7.17
CA LEU A 92 -54.29 -14.65 7.02
C LEU A 92 -53.88 -14.43 5.56
N ILE A 93 -54.55 -15.07 4.60
CA ILE A 93 -54.31 -14.84 3.17
C ILE A 93 -54.65 -13.39 2.79
N TYR A 94 -55.82 -12.87 3.20
CA TYR A 94 -56.23 -11.49 2.91
C TYR A 94 -55.22 -10.47 3.43
N TRP A 95 -54.85 -10.56 4.72
CA TRP A 95 -53.85 -9.65 5.27
C TRP A 95 -52.46 -9.85 4.67
N GLY A 96 -52.09 -11.07 4.27
CA GLY A 96 -50.86 -11.33 3.52
C GLY A 96 -50.82 -10.64 2.15
N VAL A 97 -51.94 -10.67 1.41
CA VAL A 97 -52.08 -9.96 0.12
C VAL A 97 -52.05 -8.44 0.33
N VAL A 98 -52.78 -7.92 1.32
CA VAL A 98 -52.78 -6.47 1.65
C VAL A 98 -51.38 -5.99 2.03
N LEU A 99 -50.67 -6.74 2.88
CA LEU A 99 -49.30 -6.42 3.29
C LEU A 99 -48.31 -6.54 2.12
N GLY A 100 -48.53 -7.50 1.20
CA GLY A 100 -47.80 -7.60 -0.07
C GLY A 100 -48.00 -6.39 -0.99
N ILE A 101 -49.23 -5.90 -1.12
CA ILE A 101 -49.55 -4.69 -1.91
C ILE A 101 -48.90 -3.45 -1.28
N TRP A 102 -49.01 -3.26 0.04
CA TRP A 102 -48.33 -2.16 0.73
C TRP A 102 -46.80 -2.25 0.64
N GLY A 103 -46.24 -3.46 0.70
CA GLY A 103 -44.82 -3.71 0.45
C GLY A 103 -44.39 -3.33 -0.98
N ALA A 104 -45.21 -3.65 -1.98
CA ALA A 104 -44.96 -3.25 -3.37
C ALA A 104 -45.04 -1.73 -3.56
N ILE A 105 -46.04 -1.06 -2.97
CA ILE A 105 -46.18 0.40 -3.00
C ILE A 105 -44.98 1.08 -2.31
N ALA A 106 -44.57 0.58 -1.14
CA ALA A 106 -43.39 1.08 -0.43
C ALA A 106 -42.11 0.89 -1.25
N MET A 107 -41.94 -0.27 -1.89
CA MET A 107 -40.80 -0.53 -2.79
C MET A 107 -40.78 0.41 -4.00
N VAL A 108 -41.92 0.66 -4.63
CA VAL A 108 -42.03 1.63 -5.74
C VAL A 108 -41.74 3.05 -5.26
N GLY A 109 -42.29 3.47 -4.12
CA GLY A 109 -42.02 4.79 -3.53
C GLY A 109 -40.54 5.01 -3.20
N VAL A 110 -39.86 3.97 -2.71
CA VAL A 110 -38.41 3.99 -2.46
C VAL A 110 -37.61 4.13 -3.76
N VAL A 111 -37.95 3.39 -4.82
CA VAL A 111 -37.29 3.52 -6.14
C VAL A 111 -37.52 4.90 -6.77
N VAL A 112 -38.73 5.47 -6.63
CA VAL A 112 -39.01 6.84 -7.11
C VAL A 112 -38.24 7.89 -6.31
N TYR A 113 -38.18 7.74 -4.98
CA TYR A 113 -37.44 8.66 -4.10
C TYR A 113 -35.93 8.64 -4.38
N VAL A 114 -35.31 7.47 -4.51
CA VAL A 114 -33.86 7.37 -4.77
C VAL A 114 -33.52 7.77 -6.20
N GLY A 115 -34.31 7.35 -7.19
CA GLY A 115 -34.15 7.80 -8.58
C GLY A 115 -34.26 9.33 -8.75
N ALA A 116 -35.05 10.02 -7.93
CA ALA A 116 -35.12 11.48 -7.89
C ALA A 116 -33.92 12.16 -7.20
N HIS A 117 -33.15 11.43 -6.40
CA HIS A 117 -31.92 11.89 -5.73
C HIS A 117 -30.63 11.36 -6.38
N LEU A 118 -30.72 10.64 -7.49
CA LEU A 118 -29.55 10.31 -8.32
C LEU A 118 -29.08 11.56 -9.08
N PRO A 119 -27.75 11.76 -9.23
CA PRO A 119 -27.22 12.73 -10.18
C PRO A 119 -27.72 12.40 -11.61
N PRO A 120 -27.84 13.39 -12.51
CA PRO A 120 -28.50 13.23 -13.81
C PRO A 120 -27.86 12.11 -14.66
N ILE A 121 -28.50 10.94 -14.61
CA ILE A 121 -28.04 9.67 -15.20
C ILE A 121 -27.81 9.79 -16.72
N GLN A 122 -28.48 10.75 -17.36
CA GLN A 122 -28.40 11.04 -18.80
C GLN A 122 -27.00 11.52 -19.24
N SER A 123 -26.18 12.04 -18.32
CA SER A 123 -24.79 12.45 -18.58
C SER A 123 -23.74 11.50 -17.97
N LEU A 124 -24.13 10.32 -17.48
CA LEU A 124 -23.17 9.33 -16.98
C LEU A 124 -22.46 8.63 -18.15
N GLU A 125 -21.22 9.05 -18.39
CA GLU A 125 -20.24 8.30 -19.17
C GLU A 125 -19.53 7.27 -18.28
N ILE A 126 -19.07 6.17 -18.88
CA ILE A 126 -18.20 5.21 -18.17
C ILE A 126 -16.86 5.92 -17.95
N PRO A 127 -16.39 6.12 -16.70
CA PRO A 127 -15.17 6.89 -16.47
C PRO A 127 -13.98 6.34 -17.27
N LYS A 128 -13.13 7.23 -17.80
CA LYS A 128 -11.82 6.83 -18.34
C LYS A 128 -11.08 6.01 -17.26
N ARG A 129 -10.24 5.07 -17.68
CA ARG A 129 -9.40 4.34 -16.71
C ARG A 129 -8.40 5.33 -16.11
N PRO A 130 -8.06 5.23 -14.81
CA PRO A 130 -6.93 5.95 -14.26
C PRO A 130 -5.67 5.66 -15.08
N PRO A 131 -4.87 6.68 -15.40
CA PRO A 131 -3.75 6.53 -16.29
C PRO A 131 -2.63 5.70 -15.68
N THR A 132 -1.89 5.05 -16.56
CA THR A 132 -0.77 4.17 -16.20
C THR A 132 0.53 4.84 -16.59
N ILE A 133 1.48 4.91 -15.66
CA ILE A 133 2.84 5.38 -15.92
C ILE A 133 3.73 4.14 -16.07
N GLU A 134 4.20 3.86 -17.28
CA GLU A 134 5.15 2.79 -17.56
C GLU A 134 6.57 3.36 -17.57
N ILE A 135 7.39 2.92 -16.62
CA ILE A 135 8.77 3.40 -16.45
C ILE A 135 9.71 2.40 -17.12
N VAL A 136 10.50 2.88 -18.07
CA VAL A 136 11.28 2.07 -19.01
C VAL A 136 12.77 2.40 -18.88
N GLY A 137 13.61 1.37 -18.86
CA GLY A 137 15.06 1.49 -18.78
C GLY A 137 15.71 1.94 -20.08
N ALA A 138 17.01 2.24 -20.00
CA ALA A 138 17.84 2.64 -21.14
C ALA A 138 17.98 1.54 -22.22
N ASP A 139 17.62 0.29 -21.90
CA ASP A 139 17.57 -0.84 -22.83
C ASP A 139 16.17 -1.13 -23.39
N GLY A 140 15.16 -0.33 -23.04
CA GLY A 140 13.77 -0.51 -23.43
C GLY A 140 12.97 -1.49 -22.57
N SER A 141 13.55 -2.07 -21.51
CA SER A 141 12.84 -2.96 -20.60
C SER A 141 11.94 -2.19 -19.61
N VAL A 142 10.77 -2.76 -19.25
CA VAL A 142 9.88 -2.16 -18.25
C VAL A 142 10.48 -2.39 -16.85
N LEU A 143 10.90 -1.29 -16.23
CA LEU A 143 11.53 -1.25 -14.90
C LEU A 143 10.49 -1.25 -13.77
N ALA A 144 9.44 -0.45 -13.94
CA ALA A 144 8.37 -0.29 -12.97
C ALA A 144 7.10 0.21 -13.66
N GLN A 145 5.98 0.07 -12.97
CA GLN A 145 4.70 0.64 -13.38
C GLN A 145 4.07 1.34 -12.18
N ARG A 146 3.46 2.51 -12.40
CA ARG A 146 2.71 3.30 -11.41
C ARG A 146 1.32 3.62 -11.97
N GLY A 147 0.38 3.93 -11.08
CA GLY A 147 -1.04 3.99 -11.42
C GLY A 147 -1.70 2.61 -11.51
N GLU A 148 -2.93 2.57 -12.03
CA GLU A 148 -3.64 1.30 -12.24
C GLU A 148 -3.07 0.57 -13.46
N MET A 149 -2.69 -0.70 -13.33
CA MET A 149 -2.26 -1.53 -14.47
C MET A 149 -3.50 -1.91 -15.28
N ALA A 150 -3.90 -0.99 -16.15
CA ALA A 150 -4.92 -1.16 -17.16
C ALA A 150 -4.38 -2.07 -18.27
N GLY A 151 -4.71 -3.36 -18.22
CA GLY A 151 -4.38 -4.27 -19.32
C GLY A 151 -5.06 -3.83 -20.61
N ALA A 152 -4.50 -4.19 -21.77
CA ALA A 152 -5.15 -3.93 -23.06
C ALA A 152 -6.61 -4.40 -23.02
N ASN A 153 -7.53 -3.64 -23.63
CA ASN A 153 -8.93 -4.06 -23.71
C ASN A 153 -9.01 -5.37 -24.50
N VAL A 154 -9.42 -6.46 -23.86
CA VAL A 154 -9.61 -7.74 -24.53
C VAL A 154 -11.10 -7.97 -24.77
N ALA A 155 -11.47 -8.10 -26.04
CA ALA A 155 -12.82 -8.44 -26.44
C ALA A 155 -13.21 -9.83 -25.93
N LEU A 156 -14.46 -10.02 -25.52
CA LEU A 156 -14.95 -11.28 -24.94
C LEU A 156 -14.76 -12.49 -25.88
N LYS A 157 -14.86 -12.24 -27.18
CA LYS A 157 -14.64 -13.22 -28.27
C LYS A 157 -13.20 -13.72 -28.40
N ASP A 158 -12.23 -12.95 -27.91
CA ASP A 158 -10.79 -13.28 -27.96
C ASP A 158 -10.35 -14.10 -26.73
N LEU A 159 -11.19 -14.17 -25.69
CA LEU A 159 -10.91 -14.89 -24.45
C LEU A 159 -11.29 -16.37 -24.56
N PRO A 160 -10.60 -17.28 -23.85
CA PRO A 160 -11.00 -18.68 -23.80
C PRO A 160 -12.43 -18.83 -23.29
N PRO A 161 -13.27 -19.70 -23.87
CA PRO A 161 -14.70 -19.76 -23.57
C PRO A 161 -15.02 -20.19 -22.13
N TYR A 162 -14.04 -20.74 -21.41
CA TYR A 162 -14.13 -21.07 -19.98
C TYR A 162 -13.79 -19.90 -19.05
N LEU A 163 -13.05 -18.88 -19.52
CA LEU A 163 -12.64 -17.75 -18.67
C LEU A 163 -13.85 -16.91 -18.23
N PRO A 164 -14.70 -16.35 -19.11
CA PRO A 164 -15.90 -15.63 -18.67
C PRO A 164 -16.86 -16.51 -17.86
N LYS A 165 -16.94 -17.81 -18.22
CA LYS A 165 -17.75 -18.81 -17.52
C LYS A 165 -17.28 -19.05 -16.08
N ALA A 166 -16.00 -18.88 -15.75
CA ALA A 166 -15.49 -18.99 -14.39
C ALA A 166 -16.11 -17.91 -13.47
N PHE A 167 -16.16 -16.65 -13.94
CA PHE A 167 -16.79 -15.55 -13.22
C PHE A 167 -18.30 -15.75 -13.07
N ILE A 168 -18.98 -16.13 -14.16
CA ILE A 168 -20.41 -16.48 -14.12
C ILE A 168 -20.67 -17.61 -13.12
N ALA A 169 -19.86 -18.67 -13.09
CA ALA A 169 -20.08 -19.81 -12.21
C ALA A 169 -20.02 -19.45 -10.71
N ILE A 170 -19.11 -18.55 -10.32
CA ILE A 170 -18.86 -18.23 -8.91
C ILE A 170 -19.55 -16.96 -8.41
N GLU A 171 -19.65 -15.91 -9.24
CA GLU A 171 -20.26 -14.64 -8.85
C GLU A 171 -21.75 -14.57 -9.21
N ASP A 172 -22.16 -15.07 -10.39
CA ASP A 172 -23.52 -14.86 -10.91
C ASP A 172 -23.98 -15.94 -11.90
N ARG A 173 -24.37 -17.11 -11.36
CA ARG A 173 -24.77 -18.29 -12.15
C ARG A 173 -25.92 -18.04 -13.13
N ARG A 174 -26.68 -16.96 -12.92
CA ARG A 174 -27.90 -16.63 -13.67
C ARG A 174 -27.78 -15.34 -14.46
N PHE A 175 -26.56 -14.82 -14.64
CA PHE A 175 -26.24 -13.58 -15.33
C PHE A 175 -27.09 -13.30 -16.58
N TYR A 176 -27.28 -14.28 -17.48
CA TYR A 176 -28.05 -14.11 -18.72
C TYR A 176 -29.58 -14.15 -18.57
N SER A 177 -30.11 -14.53 -17.39
CA SER A 177 -31.54 -14.80 -17.16
C SER A 177 -32.25 -13.76 -16.29
N HIS A 178 -31.53 -12.83 -15.68
CA HIS A 178 -32.09 -11.70 -14.92
C HIS A 178 -31.69 -10.37 -15.55
N TRP A 179 -32.29 -9.26 -15.11
CA TRP A 179 -32.04 -7.92 -15.66
C TRP A 179 -31.47 -7.00 -14.55
N GLY A 180 -30.15 -6.88 -14.46
CA GLY A 180 -29.43 -6.08 -13.46
C GLY A 180 -29.42 -6.67 -12.04
N VAL A 181 -30.56 -7.14 -11.54
CA VAL A 181 -30.75 -7.71 -10.20
C VAL A 181 -31.34 -9.11 -10.30
N ASP A 182 -30.95 -10.03 -9.41
CA ASP A 182 -31.51 -11.39 -9.32
C ASP A 182 -32.39 -11.58 -8.06
N PRO A 183 -33.73 -11.47 -8.16
CA PRO A 183 -34.64 -11.63 -7.03
C PRO A 183 -34.55 -13.00 -6.34
N PHE A 184 -34.50 -14.12 -7.08
CA PHE A 184 -34.36 -15.42 -6.43
C PHE A 184 -32.92 -15.67 -5.95
N GLY A 185 -31.92 -14.94 -6.47
CA GLY A 185 -30.55 -14.95 -5.96
C GLY A 185 -30.45 -14.29 -4.60
N ILE A 186 -31.12 -13.15 -4.43
CA ILE A 186 -31.32 -12.47 -3.14
C ILE A 186 -32.08 -13.38 -2.17
N ALA A 187 -33.20 -13.98 -2.59
CA ALA A 187 -34.00 -14.88 -1.75
C ALA A 187 -33.19 -16.11 -1.28
N ARG A 188 -32.46 -16.76 -2.19
CA ARG A 188 -31.54 -17.87 -1.89
C ARG A 188 -30.46 -17.46 -0.88
N ALA A 189 -29.82 -16.31 -1.09
CA ALA A 189 -28.78 -15.82 -0.19
C ALA A 189 -29.35 -15.47 1.21
N ALA A 190 -30.55 -14.87 1.27
CA ALA A 190 -31.23 -14.57 2.52
C ALA A 190 -31.55 -15.85 3.32
N VAL A 191 -32.12 -16.87 2.65
CA VAL A 191 -32.42 -18.18 3.27
C VAL A 191 -31.14 -18.84 3.79
N ALA A 192 -30.07 -18.88 2.99
CA ALA A 192 -28.78 -19.45 3.39
C ALA A 192 -28.16 -18.72 4.60
N ASN A 193 -28.21 -17.38 4.61
CA ASN A 193 -27.65 -16.57 5.69
C ASN A 193 -28.43 -16.72 7.02
N VAL A 194 -29.75 -16.90 6.95
CA VAL A 194 -30.58 -17.23 8.13
C VAL A 194 -30.25 -18.64 8.65
N LEU A 195 -30.18 -19.64 7.77
CA LEU A 195 -29.86 -21.03 8.12
C LEU A 195 -28.46 -21.20 8.72
N HIS A 196 -27.48 -20.38 8.30
CA HIS A 196 -26.09 -20.48 8.77
C HIS A 196 -25.71 -19.43 9.82
N ARG A 197 -26.69 -18.66 10.34
CA ARG A 197 -26.49 -17.60 11.37
C ARG A 197 -25.33 -16.65 11.05
N GLY A 198 -25.17 -16.26 9.78
CA GLY A 198 -24.08 -15.40 9.33
C GLY A 198 -24.14 -15.08 7.83
N VAL A 199 -23.30 -14.14 7.39
CA VAL A 199 -23.22 -13.75 5.96
C VAL A 199 -22.36 -14.75 5.19
N ALA A 200 -22.96 -15.88 4.82
CA ALA A 200 -22.31 -16.98 4.11
C ALA A 200 -22.29 -16.79 2.58
N GLN A 201 -23.38 -16.26 2.00
CA GLN A 201 -23.50 -15.99 0.56
C GLN A 201 -23.85 -14.54 0.26
N GLY A 202 -23.22 -13.99 -0.78
CA GLY A 202 -23.57 -12.70 -1.38
C GLY A 202 -24.65 -12.89 -2.45
N GLY A 203 -25.68 -12.04 -2.42
CA GLY A 203 -26.75 -12.01 -3.43
C GLY A 203 -26.60 -10.89 -4.46
N SER A 204 -25.37 -10.44 -4.76
CA SER A 204 -25.11 -9.34 -5.70
C SER A 204 -24.66 -9.86 -7.06
N THR A 205 -25.27 -9.35 -8.13
CA THR A 205 -25.03 -9.74 -9.53
C THR A 205 -23.73 -9.15 -10.09
N LEU A 206 -23.24 -9.69 -11.21
CA LEU A 206 -22.08 -9.12 -11.93
C LEU A 206 -22.33 -7.65 -12.32
N THR A 207 -23.54 -7.32 -12.76
CA THR A 207 -23.92 -5.94 -13.14
C THR A 207 -23.92 -4.98 -11.94
N GLN A 208 -24.40 -5.42 -10.77
CA GLN A 208 -24.29 -4.63 -9.54
C GLN A 208 -22.84 -4.45 -9.10
N GLN A 209 -22.00 -5.48 -9.25
CA GLN A 209 -20.58 -5.36 -8.97
C GLN A 209 -19.89 -4.38 -9.93
N LEU A 210 -20.25 -4.38 -11.21
CA LEU A 210 -19.77 -3.41 -12.21
C LEU A 210 -20.20 -1.98 -11.85
N ALA A 211 -21.50 -1.76 -11.59
CA ALA A 211 -22.04 -0.45 -11.20
C ALA A 211 -21.32 0.12 -9.96
N LYS A 212 -21.15 -0.71 -8.93
CA LYS A 212 -20.42 -0.37 -7.71
C LYS A 212 -18.96 0.00 -8.00
N ASN A 213 -18.28 -0.72 -8.88
CA ASN A 213 -16.87 -0.48 -9.19
C ASN A 213 -16.64 0.74 -10.11
N LEU A 214 -17.63 1.14 -10.93
CA LEU A 214 -17.50 2.25 -11.87
C LEU A 214 -17.92 3.61 -11.29
N PHE A 215 -18.95 3.66 -10.43
CA PHE A 215 -19.67 4.89 -10.13
C PHE A 215 -19.80 5.24 -8.64
N LEU A 216 -19.41 4.36 -7.72
CA LEU A 216 -19.76 4.48 -6.30
C LEU A 216 -18.55 4.34 -5.36
N THR A 217 -18.56 5.11 -4.28
CA THR A 217 -17.52 5.08 -3.23
C THR A 217 -17.65 3.82 -2.34
N GLN A 218 -16.61 3.54 -1.54
CA GLN A 218 -16.52 2.27 -0.80
C GLN A 218 -17.43 2.17 0.45
N GLU A 219 -18.21 3.21 0.76
CA GLU A 219 -19.10 3.33 1.93
C GLU A 219 -20.21 2.26 2.04
N ARG A 220 -20.32 1.58 3.17
CA ARG A 220 -21.32 0.50 3.35
C ARG A 220 -22.68 1.00 3.85
N THR A 221 -23.34 1.88 3.09
CA THR A 221 -24.69 2.38 3.42
C THR A 221 -25.79 1.64 2.64
N LEU A 222 -27.01 1.60 3.19
CA LEU A 222 -28.18 1.09 2.47
C LEU A 222 -28.51 1.96 1.26
N GLN A 223 -28.37 3.28 1.38
CA GLN A 223 -28.56 4.23 0.28
C GLN A 223 -27.65 3.89 -0.91
N ARG A 224 -26.35 3.64 -0.68
CA ARG A 224 -25.44 3.19 -1.74
C ARG A 224 -25.89 1.87 -2.34
N LYS A 225 -26.41 0.92 -1.55
CA LYS A 225 -26.88 -0.37 -2.08
C LYS A 225 -28.11 -0.23 -3.00
N LEU A 226 -28.94 0.80 -2.82
CA LEU A 226 -30.01 1.14 -3.76
C LEU A 226 -29.45 1.81 -5.03
N GLN A 227 -28.48 2.71 -4.90
CA GLN A 227 -27.77 3.28 -6.07
C GLN A 227 -27.09 2.17 -6.91
N GLU A 228 -26.50 1.15 -6.28
CA GLU A 228 -25.96 -0.05 -6.97
C GLU A 228 -27.03 -0.78 -7.80
N VAL A 229 -28.29 -0.82 -7.33
CA VAL A 229 -29.42 -1.45 -8.04
C VAL A 229 -29.84 -0.62 -9.25
N GLU A 230 -30.03 0.68 -9.07
CA GLU A 230 -30.52 1.58 -10.12
C GLU A 230 -29.50 1.75 -11.24
N LEU A 231 -28.22 1.89 -10.91
CA LEU A 231 -27.12 1.94 -11.88
C LEU A 231 -26.94 0.60 -12.60
N ALA A 232 -27.18 -0.54 -11.95
CA ALA A 232 -27.17 -1.83 -12.63
C ALA A 232 -28.33 -1.96 -13.64
N LEU A 233 -29.54 -1.51 -13.28
CA LEU A 233 -30.69 -1.47 -14.19
C LEU A 233 -30.46 -0.51 -15.36
N TRP A 234 -29.77 0.61 -15.15
CA TRP A 234 -29.38 1.52 -16.22
C TRP A 234 -28.32 0.92 -17.16
N LEU A 235 -27.26 0.30 -16.63
CA LEU A 235 -26.25 -0.40 -17.43
C LEU A 235 -26.90 -1.44 -18.34
N GLU A 236 -27.88 -2.19 -17.84
CA GLU A 236 -28.58 -3.23 -18.61
C GLU A 236 -29.67 -2.71 -19.57
N ARG A 237 -29.95 -1.41 -19.56
CA ARG A 237 -30.75 -0.75 -20.60
C ARG A 237 -29.87 -0.17 -21.70
N LYS A 238 -28.64 0.22 -21.37
CA LYS A 238 -27.69 0.87 -22.30
C LYS A 238 -26.73 -0.12 -22.99
N HIS A 239 -26.43 -1.25 -22.35
CA HIS A 239 -25.47 -2.25 -22.81
C HIS A 239 -26.06 -3.67 -22.77
N SER A 240 -25.65 -4.48 -23.73
CA SER A 240 -25.96 -5.91 -23.78
C SER A 240 -25.23 -6.70 -22.69
N LYS A 241 -25.72 -7.91 -22.39
CA LYS A 241 -25.05 -8.85 -21.46
C LYS A 241 -23.58 -9.12 -21.84
N THR A 242 -23.29 -9.20 -23.13
CA THR A 242 -21.95 -9.41 -23.67
C THR A 242 -21.04 -8.23 -23.32
N GLU A 243 -21.49 -7.00 -23.57
CA GLU A 243 -20.73 -5.77 -23.26
C GLU A 243 -20.57 -5.56 -21.76
N ILE A 244 -21.59 -5.85 -20.94
CA ILE A 244 -21.51 -5.78 -19.47
C ILE A 244 -20.45 -6.74 -18.94
N LEU A 245 -20.42 -7.98 -19.45
CA LEU A 245 -19.43 -8.98 -19.07
C LEU A 245 -18.03 -8.59 -19.54
N GLU A 246 -17.89 -8.06 -20.76
CA GLU A 246 -16.64 -7.55 -21.29
C GLU A 246 -16.11 -6.36 -20.48
N LEU A 247 -16.95 -5.37 -20.19
CA LEU A 247 -16.63 -4.23 -19.32
C LEU A 247 -16.20 -4.70 -17.93
N TYR A 248 -16.94 -5.64 -17.34
CA TYR A 248 -16.59 -6.20 -16.03
C TYR A 248 -15.22 -6.89 -16.04
N LEU A 249 -14.97 -7.80 -16.99
CA LEU A 249 -13.70 -8.51 -17.13
C LEU A 249 -12.53 -7.56 -17.43
N ASN A 250 -12.78 -6.41 -18.06
CA ASN A 250 -11.77 -5.38 -18.35
C ASN A 250 -11.65 -4.29 -17.26
N ARG A 251 -12.48 -4.28 -16.22
CA ARG A 251 -12.48 -3.23 -15.17
C ARG A 251 -12.34 -3.75 -13.75
N VAL A 252 -12.65 -5.02 -13.47
CA VAL A 252 -12.58 -5.57 -12.12
C VAL A 252 -11.14 -5.65 -11.61
N TYR A 253 -10.92 -5.32 -10.34
CA TYR A 253 -9.62 -5.33 -9.70
C TYR A 253 -9.21 -6.73 -9.23
N PHE A 254 -8.01 -7.18 -9.61
CA PHE A 254 -7.46 -8.50 -9.28
C PHE A 254 -6.39 -8.48 -8.18
N GLY A 255 -6.07 -7.30 -7.62
CA GLY A 255 -5.05 -7.15 -6.60
C GLY A 255 -3.71 -6.73 -7.19
N SER A 256 -2.80 -6.27 -6.33
CA SER A 256 -1.45 -5.86 -6.70
C SER A 256 -1.38 -4.83 -7.85
N GLY A 257 -2.38 -3.95 -7.99
CA GLY A 257 -2.46 -2.97 -9.07
C GLY A 257 -3.03 -3.47 -10.40
N ALA A 258 -3.35 -4.76 -10.57
CA ALA A 258 -3.89 -5.32 -11.81
C ALA A 258 -5.40 -5.07 -11.98
N TYR A 259 -5.79 -4.35 -13.04
CA TYR A 259 -7.18 -4.10 -13.40
C TYR A 259 -7.52 -4.74 -14.75
N GLY A 260 -8.56 -5.57 -14.74
CA GLY A 260 -8.95 -6.41 -15.87
C GLY A 260 -8.15 -7.71 -15.98
N VAL A 261 -8.75 -8.70 -16.63
CA VAL A 261 -8.21 -10.07 -16.74
C VAL A 261 -6.87 -10.13 -17.45
N GLU A 262 -6.62 -9.26 -18.43
CA GLU A 262 -5.36 -9.21 -19.18
C GLU A 262 -4.18 -8.79 -18.29
N ALA A 263 -4.32 -7.68 -17.55
CA ALA A 263 -3.31 -7.26 -16.58
C ALA A 263 -3.07 -8.32 -15.50
N ALA A 264 -4.14 -8.95 -15.02
CA ALA A 264 -4.05 -9.98 -13.99
C ALA A 264 -3.33 -11.25 -14.51
N ALA A 265 -3.63 -11.70 -15.73
CA ALA A 265 -2.99 -12.83 -16.37
C ALA A 265 -1.49 -12.57 -16.61
N GLN A 266 -1.14 -11.38 -17.13
CA GLN A 266 0.24 -10.96 -17.32
C GLN A 266 0.97 -10.88 -15.97
N ARG A 267 0.34 -10.28 -14.95
CA ARG A 267 0.96 -10.06 -13.64
C ARG A 267 1.19 -11.34 -12.83
N TYR A 268 0.26 -12.29 -12.88
CA TYR A 268 0.34 -13.52 -12.06
C TYR A 268 0.91 -14.72 -12.83
N PHE A 269 0.75 -14.78 -14.15
CA PHE A 269 1.14 -15.94 -14.97
C PHE A 269 2.11 -15.61 -16.11
N GLY A 270 2.45 -14.33 -16.34
CA GLY A 270 3.42 -13.92 -17.36
C GLY A 270 2.91 -14.06 -18.80
N LYS A 271 1.60 -14.12 -19.01
CA LYS A 271 0.99 -14.36 -20.33
C LYS A 271 -0.37 -13.67 -20.47
N SER A 272 -0.82 -13.49 -21.71
CA SER A 272 -2.12 -12.89 -22.01
C SER A 272 -3.29 -13.74 -21.51
N ALA A 273 -4.40 -13.08 -21.14
CA ALA A 273 -5.68 -13.71 -20.81
C ALA A 273 -6.28 -14.52 -21.97
N LYS A 274 -5.80 -14.33 -23.21
CA LYS A 274 -6.12 -15.18 -24.35
C LYS A 274 -5.58 -16.61 -24.22
N ASN A 275 -4.53 -16.81 -23.42
CA ASN A 275 -3.76 -18.06 -23.30
C ASN A 275 -3.76 -18.66 -21.87
N VAL A 276 -4.69 -18.23 -21.00
CA VAL A 276 -4.83 -18.80 -19.65
C VAL A 276 -5.51 -20.16 -19.67
N THR A 277 -5.13 -21.06 -18.77
CA THR A 277 -5.72 -22.39 -18.59
C THR A 277 -7.05 -22.34 -17.82
N VAL A 278 -7.77 -23.46 -17.76
CA VAL A 278 -9.00 -23.59 -16.95
C VAL A 278 -8.72 -23.29 -15.46
N GLN A 279 -7.59 -23.75 -14.94
CA GLN A 279 -7.19 -23.52 -13.56
C GLN A 279 -6.87 -22.04 -13.30
N GLU A 280 -6.11 -21.40 -14.18
CA GLU A 280 -5.76 -19.98 -14.07
C GLU A 280 -6.99 -19.08 -14.22
N ALA A 281 -7.91 -19.42 -15.12
CA ALA A 281 -9.21 -18.77 -15.25
C ALA A 281 -10.05 -18.88 -13.96
N ALA A 282 -10.10 -20.06 -13.36
CA ALA A 282 -10.77 -20.29 -12.09
C ALA A 282 -10.09 -19.53 -10.93
N MET A 283 -8.75 -19.41 -10.95
CA MET A 283 -8.01 -18.62 -9.98
C MET A 283 -8.35 -17.13 -10.10
N LEU A 284 -8.29 -16.56 -11.31
CA LEU A 284 -8.64 -15.16 -11.56
C LEU A 284 -10.06 -14.82 -11.07
N ALA A 285 -11.06 -15.62 -11.45
CA ALA A 285 -12.43 -15.47 -10.96
C ALA A 285 -12.52 -15.60 -9.43
N GLY A 286 -11.71 -16.47 -8.83
CA GLY A 286 -11.58 -16.63 -7.39
C GLY A 286 -11.07 -15.39 -6.65
N LEU A 287 -10.12 -14.65 -7.24
CA LEU A 287 -9.46 -13.48 -6.64
C LEU A 287 -10.45 -12.35 -6.32
N VAL A 288 -11.44 -12.11 -7.18
CA VAL A 288 -12.36 -10.96 -7.10
C VAL A 288 -13.03 -10.81 -5.73
N LYS A 289 -13.33 -11.93 -5.05
CA LYS A 289 -13.92 -11.93 -3.70
C LYS A 289 -13.07 -11.18 -2.65
N SER A 290 -11.75 -11.19 -2.79
CA SER A 290 -10.86 -10.42 -1.91
C SER A 290 -9.46 -10.24 -2.56
N PRO A 291 -9.35 -9.33 -3.55
CA PRO A 291 -8.24 -9.36 -4.51
C PRO A 291 -6.87 -9.25 -3.84
N SER A 292 -6.69 -8.24 -2.97
CA SER A 292 -5.44 -8.06 -2.23
C SER A 292 -5.10 -9.20 -1.27
N ARG A 293 -6.10 -9.88 -0.66
CA ARG A 293 -5.86 -10.93 0.36
C ARG A 293 -5.63 -12.31 -0.25
N LEU A 294 -6.19 -12.57 -1.42
CA LEU A 294 -6.07 -13.82 -2.17
C LEU A 294 -5.03 -13.72 -3.30
N ALA A 295 -4.38 -12.56 -3.48
CA ALA A 295 -3.35 -12.36 -4.49
C ALA A 295 -2.27 -13.47 -4.41
N PRO A 296 -2.04 -14.26 -5.48
CA PRO A 296 -1.20 -15.47 -5.42
C PRO A 296 0.25 -15.19 -5.00
N ASN A 297 0.78 -14.03 -5.37
CA ASN A 297 2.11 -13.54 -4.97
C ASN A 297 2.26 -13.25 -3.46
N ARG A 298 1.16 -13.23 -2.69
CA ARG A 298 1.15 -12.95 -1.24
C ARG A 298 0.53 -14.08 -0.42
N ASN A 299 -0.40 -14.82 -1.01
CA ASN A 299 -1.15 -15.89 -0.34
C ASN A 299 -1.48 -17.01 -1.34
N PRO A 300 -0.48 -17.81 -1.77
CA PRO A 300 -0.67 -18.85 -2.78
C PRO A 300 -1.69 -19.90 -2.31
N GLU A 301 -1.56 -20.40 -1.08
CA GLU A 301 -2.48 -21.40 -0.50
C GLU A 301 -3.94 -20.92 -0.46
N GLY A 302 -4.16 -19.64 -0.13
CA GLY A 302 -5.48 -19.03 -0.13
C GLY A 302 -6.06 -18.85 -1.53
N ALA A 303 -5.22 -18.55 -2.52
CA ALA A 303 -5.59 -18.49 -3.92
C ALA A 303 -6.00 -19.87 -4.45
N GLU A 304 -5.20 -20.91 -4.15
CA GLU A 304 -5.45 -22.30 -4.57
C GLU A 304 -6.76 -22.84 -3.97
N LYS A 305 -6.94 -22.75 -2.65
CA LYS A 305 -8.20 -23.15 -1.97
C LYS A 305 -9.43 -22.41 -2.53
N ARG A 306 -9.28 -21.16 -2.97
CA ARG A 306 -10.37 -20.42 -3.62
C ARG A 306 -10.58 -20.88 -5.07
N THR A 307 -9.53 -21.26 -5.79
CA THR A 307 -9.57 -21.79 -7.15
C THR A 307 -10.35 -23.10 -7.22
N GLU A 308 -10.14 -24.02 -6.27
CA GLU A 308 -10.89 -25.27 -6.15
C GLU A 308 -12.41 -25.05 -6.05
N ILE A 309 -12.83 -24.06 -5.23
CA ILE A 309 -14.25 -23.68 -5.08
C ILE A 309 -14.83 -23.18 -6.41
N VAL A 310 -14.04 -22.46 -7.22
CA VAL A 310 -14.48 -21.98 -8.55
C VAL A 310 -14.56 -23.15 -9.54
N LEU A 311 -13.58 -24.05 -9.57
CA LEU A 311 -13.61 -25.25 -10.41
C LEU A 311 -14.84 -26.13 -10.10
N ALA A 312 -15.15 -26.33 -8.82
CA ALA A 312 -16.37 -27.04 -8.40
C ALA A 312 -17.64 -26.31 -8.88
N ALA A 313 -17.72 -24.98 -8.71
CA ALA A 313 -18.84 -24.18 -9.17
C ALA A 313 -19.03 -24.23 -10.70
N MET A 314 -17.95 -24.31 -11.48
CA MET A 314 -17.96 -24.46 -12.94
C MET A 314 -18.42 -25.87 -13.38
N ALA A 315 -18.02 -26.92 -12.67
CA ALA A 315 -18.44 -28.30 -12.94
C ALA A 315 -19.92 -28.55 -12.60
N GLU A 316 -20.39 -28.04 -11.47
CA GLU A 316 -21.81 -28.00 -11.12
C GLU A 316 -22.65 -27.24 -12.16
N ALA A 317 -22.15 -26.10 -12.66
CA ALA A 317 -22.78 -25.31 -13.72
C ALA A 317 -22.64 -25.91 -15.13
N LYS A 318 -22.01 -27.09 -15.26
CA LYS A 318 -21.75 -27.80 -16.52
C LYS A 318 -20.98 -26.96 -17.57
N PHE A 319 -20.16 -26.03 -17.10
CA PHE A 319 -19.24 -25.25 -17.95
C PHE A 319 -17.94 -26.01 -18.25
N ILE A 320 -17.57 -26.96 -17.38
CA ILE A 320 -16.50 -27.95 -17.54
C ILE A 320 -17.00 -29.32 -17.06
N THR A 321 -16.33 -30.40 -17.43
CA THR A 321 -16.62 -31.74 -16.90
C THR A 321 -16.00 -31.95 -15.52
N ASP A 322 -16.56 -32.87 -14.72
CA ASP A 322 -16.00 -33.24 -13.41
C ASP A 322 -14.57 -33.81 -13.52
N ALA A 323 -14.23 -34.43 -14.66
CA ALA A 323 -12.87 -34.87 -14.98
C ALA A 323 -11.93 -33.68 -15.27
N GLN A 324 -12.36 -32.68 -16.04
CA GLN A 324 -11.60 -31.45 -16.28
C GLN A 324 -11.38 -30.66 -14.99
N ALA A 325 -12.39 -30.58 -14.13
CA ALA A 325 -12.28 -29.92 -12.83
C ALA A 325 -11.20 -30.59 -11.97
N LYS A 326 -11.25 -31.92 -11.82
CA LYS A 326 -10.24 -32.70 -11.06
C LYS A 326 -8.84 -32.61 -11.67
N ALA A 327 -8.72 -32.68 -12.99
CA ALA A 327 -7.44 -32.54 -13.70
C ALA A 327 -6.84 -31.12 -13.61
N SER A 328 -7.65 -30.12 -13.23
CA SER A 328 -7.24 -28.73 -13.00
C SER A 328 -6.90 -28.44 -11.52
N ILE A 329 -6.88 -29.45 -10.65
CA ILE A 329 -6.44 -29.29 -9.24
C ILE A 329 -4.94 -29.63 -9.17
N GLY A 330 -4.14 -28.66 -8.69
CA GLY A 330 -2.70 -28.80 -8.51
C GLY A 330 -2.07 -27.47 -8.12
N HIS A 331 -0.76 -27.45 -7.85
CA HIS A 331 -0.05 -26.20 -7.57
C HIS A 331 0.25 -25.42 -8.85
N LEU A 332 -0.14 -24.15 -8.90
CA LEU A 332 0.21 -23.28 -10.02
C LEU A 332 1.62 -22.71 -9.81
N ALA A 333 2.50 -22.94 -10.78
CA ALA A 333 3.78 -22.26 -10.85
C ALA A 333 3.56 -20.77 -11.21
N ILE A 334 3.44 -19.92 -10.19
CA ILE A 334 3.35 -18.46 -10.33
C ILE A 334 4.67 -17.96 -10.93
N ALA A 335 4.68 -17.77 -12.26
CA ALA A 335 5.90 -17.58 -13.03
C ALA A 335 6.60 -16.23 -12.81
N VAL A 336 5.90 -15.25 -12.25
CA VAL A 336 6.33 -13.84 -12.22
C VAL A 336 6.76 -13.44 -10.81
N LYS A 337 8.09 -13.38 -10.59
CA LYS A 337 8.65 -12.47 -9.58
C LYS A 337 8.18 -11.05 -9.94
N PRO A 338 7.63 -10.24 -9.01
CA PRO A 338 7.08 -8.95 -9.39
C PRO A 338 8.17 -8.06 -9.99
N ALA A 339 7.98 -7.64 -11.25
CA ALA A 339 8.75 -6.56 -11.83
C ALA A 339 8.59 -5.33 -10.91
N GLY A 340 9.70 -4.82 -10.40
CA GLY A 340 9.67 -3.76 -9.38
C GLY A 340 9.30 -4.19 -7.97
N ALA A 341 9.79 -5.34 -7.46
CA ALA A 341 9.81 -5.62 -6.00
C ALA A 341 11.12 -5.19 -5.30
N GLY A 342 12.16 -4.82 -6.06
CA GLY A 342 13.49 -4.46 -5.54
C GLY A 342 13.73 -2.95 -5.40
N THR A 343 15.00 -2.56 -5.41
CA THR A 343 15.44 -1.16 -5.21
C THR A 343 14.97 -0.18 -6.28
N ILE A 344 14.56 -0.65 -7.45
CA ILE A 344 14.07 0.19 -8.54
C ILE A 344 12.87 1.08 -8.15
N ASN A 345 12.12 0.71 -7.11
CA ASN A 345 11.02 1.54 -6.62
C ASN A 345 11.47 2.90 -6.05
N TYR A 346 12.68 3.03 -5.49
CA TYR A 346 13.20 4.33 -5.07
C TYR A 346 13.32 5.30 -6.25
N VAL A 347 13.66 4.76 -7.43
CA VAL A 347 13.75 5.53 -8.68
C VAL A 347 12.36 5.81 -9.23
N ALA A 348 11.46 4.82 -9.22
CA ALA A 348 10.11 4.98 -9.73
C ALA A 348 9.26 5.97 -8.91
N ASP A 349 9.50 6.08 -7.59
CA ASP A 349 8.84 7.08 -6.75
C ASP A 349 9.43 8.47 -6.98
N TRP A 350 10.75 8.59 -7.09
CA TRP A 350 11.42 9.86 -7.45
C TRP A 350 11.03 10.34 -8.85
N ILE A 351 10.79 9.43 -9.80
CA ILE A 351 10.20 9.77 -11.10
C ILE A 351 8.79 10.34 -10.94
N GLY A 352 7.99 9.85 -9.99
CA GLY A 352 6.69 10.45 -9.67
C GLY A 352 6.81 11.92 -9.29
N GLU A 353 7.70 12.23 -8.33
CA GLU A 353 8.00 13.60 -7.91
C GLU A 353 8.49 14.48 -9.09
N VAL A 354 9.34 13.93 -9.97
CA VAL A 354 9.84 14.62 -11.16
C VAL A 354 8.77 14.85 -12.23
N LEU A 355 7.78 13.95 -12.35
CA LEU A 355 6.66 14.12 -13.31
C LEU A 355 5.71 15.22 -12.87
N ASP A 356 5.42 15.33 -11.57
CA ASP A 356 4.59 16.41 -11.01
C ASP A 356 5.18 17.79 -11.37
N ASP A 357 6.52 17.95 -11.29
CA ASP A 357 7.25 19.17 -11.67
C ASP A 357 7.32 19.39 -13.20
N LEU A 358 7.40 18.33 -14.02
CA LEU A 358 7.61 18.44 -15.47
C LEU A 358 6.32 18.58 -16.29
N ILE A 359 5.25 17.89 -15.91
CA ILE A 359 4.00 17.80 -16.68
C ILE A 359 2.74 18.03 -15.83
N GLY A 360 2.83 18.01 -14.51
CA GLY A 360 1.68 18.19 -13.62
C GLY A 360 0.73 16.99 -13.66
N GLN A 361 -0.58 17.25 -13.77
CA GLN A 361 -1.57 16.17 -13.73
C GLN A 361 -1.50 15.28 -14.98
N ILE A 362 -1.41 13.98 -14.72
CA ILE A 362 -1.38 12.93 -15.74
C ILE A 362 -2.83 12.45 -15.90
N ASP A 363 -3.45 12.76 -17.03
CA ASP A 363 -4.83 12.35 -17.39
C ASP A 363 -4.86 11.15 -18.35
N GLU A 364 -3.74 10.84 -19.00
CA GLU A 364 -3.60 9.79 -20.01
C GLU A 364 -2.39 8.90 -19.72
N SER A 365 -2.42 7.63 -20.13
CA SER A 365 -1.32 6.72 -19.85
C SER A 365 -0.05 7.17 -20.59
N ILE A 366 1.08 7.15 -19.89
CA ILE A 366 2.37 7.61 -20.40
C ILE A 366 3.45 6.54 -20.25
N ARG A 367 4.42 6.58 -21.18
CA ARG A 367 5.70 5.89 -21.10
C ARG A 367 6.79 6.89 -20.76
N VAL A 368 7.52 6.62 -19.68
CA VAL A 368 8.65 7.40 -19.20
C VAL A 368 9.93 6.61 -19.47
N GLU A 369 10.68 7.07 -20.47
CA GLU A 369 11.98 6.51 -20.80
C GLU A 369 13.04 7.11 -19.87
N THR A 370 13.94 6.27 -19.37
CA THR A 370 14.92 6.64 -18.35
C THR A 370 16.36 6.34 -18.75
N THR A 371 17.31 6.95 -18.04
CA THR A 371 18.75 6.69 -18.18
C THR A 371 19.21 5.42 -17.45
N ILE A 372 18.35 4.81 -16.63
CA ILE A 372 18.66 3.64 -15.79
C ILE A 372 19.00 2.43 -16.64
N ASP A 373 20.15 1.82 -16.39
CA ASP A 373 20.52 0.53 -16.95
C ASP A 373 20.09 -0.58 -15.96
N PRO A 374 19.16 -1.49 -16.34
CA PRO A 374 18.66 -2.52 -15.42
C PRO A 374 19.75 -3.48 -14.91
N LYS A 375 20.81 -3.69 -15.69
CA LYS A 375 21.94 -4.55 -15.31
C LYS A 375 22.81 -3.84 -14.28
N LEU A 376 23.13 -2.56 -14.51
CA LEU A 376 23.87 -1.76 -13.52
C LEU A 376 23.06 -1.55 -12.24
N GLN A 377 21.73 -1.37 -12.33
CA GLN A 377 20.84 -1.32 -11.18
C GLN A 377 20.90 -2.61 -10.35
N SER A 378 20.86 -3.77 -11.02
CA SER A 378 20.95 -5.08 -10.35
C SER A 378 22.31 -5.30 -9.68
N VAL A 379 23.41 -4.89 -10.34
CA VAL A 379 24.77 -4.95 -9.77
C VAL A 379 24.92 -3.99 -8.58
N ALA A 380 24.34 -2.80 -8.66
CA ALA A 380 24.34 -1.82 -7.56
C ALA A 380 23.54 -2.33 -6.34
N GLU A 381 22.39 -2.97 -6.55
CA GLU A 381 21.58 -3.58 -5.49
C GLU A 381 22.37 -4.69 -4.78
N ALA A 382 23.01 -5.59 -5.54
CA ALA A 382 23.88 -6.63 -4.98
C ALA A 382 25.05 -6.03 -4.18
N ALA A 383 25.77 -5.05 -4.73
CA ALA A 383 26.91 -4.42 -4.07
C ALA A 383 26.53 -3.76 -2.73
N VAL A 384 25.37 -3.09 -2.64
CA VAL A 384 24.88 -2.50 -1.38
C VAL A 384 24.47 -3.58 -0.37
N ILE A 385 23.83 -4.67 -0.83
CA ILE A 385 23.43 -5.78 0.03
C ILE A 385 24.66 -6.51 0.61
N ASP A 386 25.64 -6.83 -0.23
CA ASP A 386 26.85 -7.56 0.15
C ASP A 386 27.72 -6.75 1.12
N GLU A 387 27.92 -5.46 0.85
CA GLU A 387 28.66 -4.55 1.73
C GLU A 387 27.96 -4.41 3.10
N LEU A 388 26.64 -4.28 3.13
CA LEU A 388 25.87 -4.26 4.38
C LEU A 388 25.94 -5.60 5.11
N ALA A 389 25.89 -6.73 4.40
CA ALA A 389 26.04 -8.05 5.02
C ALA A 389 27.44 -8.22 5.66
N ALA A 390 28.50 -7.76 4.99
CA ALA A 390 29.88 -7.86 5.46
C ALA A 390 30.19 -6.89 6.63
N LYS A 391 29.60 -5.69 6.65
CA LYS A 391 30.03 -4.58 7.53
C LYS A 391 29.00 -4.10 8.56
N SER A 392 27.72 -4.44 8.42
CA SER A 392 26.65 -3.96 9.32
C SER A 392 26.95 -4.15 10.80
N VAL A 393 27.35 -5.35 11.23
CA VAL A 393 27.64 -5.67 12.64
C VAL A 393 28.86 -4.90 13.15
N ARG A 394 29.94 -4.79 12.35
CA ARG A 394 31.20 -4.15 12.77
C ARG A 394 31.05 -2.64 12.97
N PHE A 395 30.28 -1.98 12.11
CA PHE A 395 30.13 -0.51 12.12
C PHE A 395 28.77 -0.04 12.64
N ASN A 396 27.93 -0.97 13.11
CA ASN A 396 26.54 -0.72 13.55
C ASN A 396 25.70 0.04 12.49
N VAL A 397 25.81 -0.37 11.21
CA VAL A 397 25.10 0.25 10.08
C VAL A 397 23.97 -0.63 9.56
N SER A 398 22.78 -0.05 9.36
CA SER A 398 21.56 -0.76 8.94
C SER A 398 21.06 -0.39 7.54
N GLN A 399 21.65 0.64 6.92
CA GLN A 399 21.20 1.25 5.67
C GLN A 399 22.41 1.66 4.82
N GLY A 400 22.22 1.67 3.50
CA GLY A 400 23.18 2.13 2.51
C GLY A 400 22.47 2.81 1.35
N ALA A 401 23.20 3.62 0.59
CA ALA A 401 22.72 4.28 -0.62
C ALA A 401 23.82 4.31 -1.67
N LEU A 402 23.45 4.40 -2.94
CA LEU A 402 24.38 4.41 -4.08
C LEU A 402 23.77 5.24 -5.21
N VAL A 403 24.56 6.08 -5.86
CA VAL A 403 24.23 6.73 -7.13
C VAL A 403 25.39 6.50 -8.10
N ALA A 404 25.10 5.87 -9.24
CA ALA A 404 26.04 5.73 -10.35
C ALA A 404 25.60 6.66 -11.48
N MET A 405 26.42 7.63 -11.83
CA MET A 405 26.09 8.69 -12.79
C MET A 405 27.20 8.85 -13.82
N THR A 406 26.84 9.10 -15.06
CA THR A 406 27.80 9.47 -16.12
C THR A 406 28.14 10.95 -16.06
N ALA A 407 29.27 11.35 -16.67
CA ALA A 407 29.78 12.72 -16.56
C ALA A 407 28.92 13.80 -17.27
N ASN A 408 27.84 13.41 -17.98
CA ASN A 408 26.83 14.34 -18.51
C ASN A 408 25.56 14.45 -17.63
N GLY A 409 25.54 13.82 -16.45
CA GLY A 409 24.43 13.87 -15.50
C GLY A 409 23.45 12.69 -15.57
N ALA A 410 23.53 11.84 -16.60
CA ALA A 410 22.61 10.70 -16.72
C ALA A 410 22.90 9.63 -15.64
N ILE A 411 21.91 9.38 -14.77
CA ILE A 411 21.98 8.40 -13.68
C ILE A 411 21.72 6.99 -14.24
N ARG A 412 22.67 6.07 -14.05
CA ARG A 412 22.60 4.69 -14.56
C ARG A 412 22.09 3.68 -13.54
N ALA A 413 22.31 3.94 -12.26
CA ALA A 413 21.76 3.14 -11.15
C ALA A 413 21.60 4.02 -9.91
N MET A 414 20.56 3.75 -9.11
CA MET A 414 20.30 4.44 -7.85
C MET A 414 19.68 3.49 -6.82
N ILE A 415 20.26 3.46 -5.62
CA ILE A 415 19.80 2.68 -4.46
C ILE A 415 19.51 3.66 -3.32
N GLY A 416 18.25 3.76 -2.89
CA GLY A 416 17.82 4.66 -1.81
C GLY A 416 17.85 4.08 -0.39
N GLY A 417 18.13 2.78 -0.24
CA GLY A 417 18.11 2.09 1.04
C GLY A 417 18.25 0.57 0.88
N ARG A 418 18.45 -0.14 2.01
CA ARG A 418 18.74 -1.58 2.02
C ARG A 418 17.62 -2.45 1.44
N ASN A 419 16.37 -2.13 1.77
CA ASN A 419 15.19 -2.84 1.30
C ASN A 419 14.03 -1.83 1.23
N TYR A 420 13.48 -1.65 0.02
CA TYR A 420 12.39 -0.71 -0.21
C TYR A 420 11.12 -1.07 0.56
N ALA A 421 10.83 -2.37 0.74
CA ALA A 421 9.66 -2.83 1.48
C ALA A 421 9.71 -2.48 2.98
N ASP A 422 10.91 -2.32 3.55
CA ASP A 422 11.09 -1.93 4.96
C ASP A 422 11.17 -0.41 5.14
N SER A 423 11.64 0.33 4.13
CA SER A 423 11.85 1.77 4.20
C SER A 423 11.82 2.41 2.80
N GLN A 424 10.73 3.08 2.44
CA GLN A 424 10.59 3.78 1.16
C GLN A 424 11.39 5.10 1.08
N TYR A 425 11.99 5.55 2.19
CA TYR A 425 12.76 6.80 2.28
C TYR A 425 14.02 6.76 1.42
N ASN A 426 14.03 7.50 0.31
CA ASN A 426 15.12 7.50 -0.66
C ASN A 426 16.34 8.32 -0.16
N ARG A 427 17.32 7.62 0.41
CA ARG A 427 18.55 8.24 0.96
C ARG A 427 19.52 8.75 -0.11
N ALA A 428 19.36 8.36 -1.37
CA ALA A 428 20.19 8.88 -2.45
C ALA A 428 19.83 10.35 -2.79
N VAL A 429 18.54 10.70 -2.66
CA VAL A 429 17.99 12.02 -3.04
C VAL A 429 17.64 12.85 -1.80
N THR A 430 16.86 12.31 -0.87
CA THR A 430 16.25 13.08 0.22
C THR A 430 17.15 13.23 1.45
N ALA A 431 18.05 12.27 1.70
CA ALA A 431 18.86 12.27 2.92
C ALA A 431 20.08 13.20 2.78
N LYS A 432 20.12 14.25 3.59
CA LYS A 432 21.31 15.10 3.73
C LYS A 432 22.24 14.50 4.78
N ARG A 433 23.55 14.52 4.50
CA ARG A 433 24.63 14.09 5.40
C ARG A 433 25.86 14.93 5.20
N GLN A 434 26.69 15.03 6.23
CA GLN A 434 28.04 15.60 6.11
C GLN A 434 28.88 14.73 5.15
N PRO A 435 29.37 15.27 4.02
CA PRO A 435 30.20 14.52 3.07
C PRO A 435 31.64 14.30 3.57
N GLY A 436 32.04 14.96 4.65
CA GLY A 436 33.38 14.82 5.23
C GLY A 436 34.48 15.22 4.23
N SER A 437 35.52 14.38 4.13
CA SER A 437 36.64 14.62 3.20
C SER A 437 36.25 14.67 1.72
N ALA A 438 35.08 14.14 1.32
CA ALA A 438 34.57 14.29 -0.06
C ALA A 438 34.21 15.74 -0.42
N PHE A 439 34.22 16.69 0.53
CA PHE A 439 34.10 18.11 0.24
C PHE A 439 35.42 18.78 -0.16
N LYS A 440 36.57 18.16 0.13
CA LYS A 440 37.89 18.77 -0.12
C LYS A 440 38.11 19.20 -1.57
N PRO A 441 37.70 18.45 -2.63
CA PRO A 441 37.88 18.90 -4.01
C PRO A 441 37.37 20.32 -4.30
N PHE A 442 36.29 20.78 -3.67
CA PHE A 442 35.80 22.16 -3.83
C PHE A 442 36.76 23.21 -3.23
N VAL A 443 37.43 22.88 -2.13
CA VAL A 443 38.47 23.73 -1.52
C VAL A 443 39.67 23.86 -2.45
N TYR A 444 40.19 22.73 -2.93
CA TYR A 444 41.36 22.69 -3.80
C TYR A 444 41.07 23.30 -5.18
N LEU A 445 39.88 23.08 -5.75
CA LEU A 445 39.46 23.76 -6.99
C LEU A 445 39.45 25.29 -6.82
N THR A 446 38.90 25.77 -5.70
CA THR A 446 38.89 27.21 -5.38
C THR A 446 40.31 27.77 -5.24
N ALA A 447 41.25 26.99 -4.73
CA ALA A 447 42.66 27.35 -4.64
C ALA A 447 43.33 27.45 -6.00
N LEU A 448 43.12 26.46 -6.87
CA LEU A 448 43.66 26.45 -8.23
C LEU A 448 43.13 27.62 -9.05
N GLU A 449 41.83 27.95 -8.95
CA GLU A 449 41.23 29.13 -9.59
C GLU A 449 41.74 30.47 -9.06
N GLN A 450 42.32 30.50 -7.85
CA GLN A 450 42.97 31.68 -7.27
C GLN A 450 44.49 31.70 -7.48
N GLY A 451 45.02 30.83 -8.34
CA GLY A 451 46.43 30.83 -8.76
C GLY A 451 47.38 29.99 -7.92
N LEU A 452 46.87 29.17 -6.98
CA LEU A 452 47.68 28.12 -6.38
C LEU A 452 47.87 26.97 -7.41
N THR A 453 48.91 26.17 -7.23
CA THR A 453 49.27 25.08 -8.15
C THR A 453 49.33 23.74 -7.42
N PRO A 454 49.29 22.59 -8.11
CA PRO A 454 49.46 21.28 -7.48
C PRO A 454 50.76 21.15 -6.67
N ASP A 455 51.82 21.85 -7.09
CA ASP A 455 53.14 21.88 -6.44
C ASP A 455 53.26 22.92 -5.31
N THR A 456 52.24 23.75 -5.10
CA THR A 456 52.25 24.75 -4.03
C THR A 456 52.36 24.06 -2.67
N VAL A 457 53.41 24.41 -1.91
CA VAL A 457 53.71 23.80 -0.60
C VAL A 457 52.93 24.49 0.52
N ARG A 458 52.33 23.70 1.41
CA ARG A 458 51.70 24.15 2.66
C ARG A 458 52.17 23.27 3.82
N GLN A 459 52.14 23.83 5.03
CA GLN A 459 52.55 23.12 6.23
C GLN A 459 51.40 22.28 6.81
N ASP A 460 51.55 20.96 6.82
CA ASP A 460 50.78 20.06 7.65
C ASP A 460 51.37 20.04 9.07
N ALA A 461 50.64 20.63 10.01
CA ALA A 461 51.05 20.83 11.40
C ALA A 461 49.82 21.25 12.22
N PRO A 462 49.86 21.12 13.57
CA PRO A 462 48.78 21.58 14.45
C PRO A 462 48.31 23.01 14.11
N LEU A 463 46.99 23.19 14.13
CA LEU A 463 46.32 24.44 13.78
C LEU A 463 45.33 24.80 14.89
N ASN A 464 45.27 26.07 15.27
CA ASN A 464 44.21 26.61 16.12
C ASN A 464 43.47 27.71 15.36
N VAL A 465 42.17 27.53 15.17
CA VAL A 465 41.27 28.48 14.52
C VAL A 465 40.25 28.94 15.54
N LYS A 466 40.55 30.03 16.26
CA LYS A 466 39.66 30.61 17.29
C LYS A 466 39.21 29.61 18.36
N GLY A 467 40.12 28.77 18.84
CA GLY A 467 39.85 27.72 19.84
C GLY A 467 39.49 26.36 19.25
N TRP A 468 39.20 26.26 17.95
CA TRP A 468 39.01 24.97 17.28
C TRP A 468 40.35 24.42 16.77
N THR A 469 40.69 23.18 17.16
CA THR A 469 41.93 22.49 16.79
C THR A 469 41.63 21.26 15.94
N PRO A 470 41.56 21.39 14.60
CA PRO A 470 41.41 20.23 13.71
C PRO A 470 42.70 19.41 13.63
N GLU A 471 42.54 18.09 13.60
CA GLU A 471 43.64 17.12 13.53
C GLU A 471 43.49 16.20 12.31
N ASN A 472 44.59 15.60 11.87
CA ASN A 472 44.59 14.55 10.85
C ASN A 472 44.02 13.25 11.43
N TYR A 473 43.45 12.38 10.59
CA TYR A 473 42.84 11.12 11.03
C TYR A 473 43.82 10.17 11.74
N THR A 474 45.11 10.25 11.41
CA THR A 474 46.18 9.47 12.06
C THR A 474 46.78 10.17 13.28
N HIS A 475 46.41 11.42 13.56
CA HIS A 475 47.07 12.34 14.51
C HIS A 475 48.56 12.63 14.21
N GLU A 476 49.05 12.23 13.03
CA GLU A 476 50.41 12.50 12.54
C GLU A 476 50.45 13.77 11.67
N TYR A 477 51.65 14.37 11.55
CA TYR A 477 51.89 15.58 10.77
C TYR A 477 53.11 15.43 9.86
N PHE A 478 52.93 15.71 8.57
CA PHE A 478 53.95 15.48 7.53
C PHE A 478 54.84 16.70 7.24
N GLY A 479 54.59 17.83 7.88
CA GLY A 479 55.39 19.03 7.69
C GLY A 479 55.12 19.69 6.34
N ALA A 480 56.18 20.01 5.59
CA ALA A 480 56.04 20.68 4.30
C ALA A 480 55.56 19.69 3.22
N VAL A 481 54.34 19.89 2.71
CA VAL A 481 53.70 19.03 1.69
C VAL A 481 53.14 19.85 0.53
N THR A 482 53.16 19.29 -0.67
CA THR A 482 52.47 19.87 -1.85
C THR A 482 50.95 19.73 -1.74
N LEU A 483 50.19 20.56 -2.45
CA LEU A 483 48.73 20.40 -2.54
C LEU A 483 48.33 19.03 -3.12
N THR A 484 49.12 18.50 -4.06
CA THR A 484 48.97 17.14 -4.61
C THR A 484 49.01 16.08 -3.49
N GLN A 485 50.06 16.10 -2.66
CA GLN A 485 50.19 15.18 -1.52
C GLN A 485 49.07 15.38 -0.50
N ALA A 486 48.76 16.63 -0.17
CA ALA A 486 47.76 16.96 0.84
C ALA A 486 46.34 16.52 0.47
N LEU A 487 45.95 16.61 -0.81
CA LEU A 487 44.68 16.09 -1.29
C LEU A 487 44.70 14.55 -1.38
N ALA A 488 45.77 13.96 -1.92
CA ALA A 488 45.89 12.51 -2.07
C ALA A 488 45.88 11.75 -0.72
N MET A 489 46.52 12.31 0.30
CA MET A 489 46.52 11.77 1.67
C MET A 489 45.32 12.25 2.50
N SER A 490 44.47 13.12 1.93
CA SER A 490 43.35 13.78 2.62
C SER A 490 43.74 14.40 3.97
N LEU A 491 44.82 15.19 3.99
CA LEU A 491 45.25 15.89 5.21
C LEU A 491 44.20 16.92 5.62
N ASN A 492 43.86 16.96 6.91
CA ASN A 492 42.82 17.85 7.44
C ASN A 492 43.38 19.24 7.70
N THR A 493 44.57 19.36 8.30
CA THR A 493 45.09 20.69 8.65
C THR A 493 45.40 21.52 7.41
N VAL A 494 45.96 20.90 6.36
CA VAL A 494 46.22 21.58 5.08
C VAL A 494 44.92 22.00 4.40
N ALA A 495 43.91 21.14 4.36
CA ALA A 495 42.60 21.50 3.81
C ALA A 495 41.98 22.72 4.52
N VAL A 496 42.06 22.79 5.85
CA VAL A 496 41.58 23.96 6.62
C VAL A 496 42.44 25.19 6.36
N ARG A 497 43.77 25.08 6.29
CA ARG A 497 44.67 26.21 5.96
C ARG A 497 44.34 26.79 4.58
N VAL A 498 44.23 25.94 3.56
CA VAL A 498 43.86 26.35 2.19
C VAL A 498 42.46 26.94 2.16
N GLY A 499 41.47 26.33 2.84
CA GLY A 499 40.11 26.84 2.91
C GLY A 499 39.98 28.21 3.60
N LEU A 500 40.85 28.51 4.57
CA LEU A 500 40.97 29.84 5.18
C LEU A 500 41.66 30.84 4.24
N GLU A 501 42.73 30.42 3.57
CA GLU A 501 43.52 31.23 2.63
C GLU A 501 42.65 31.72 1.45
N VAL A 502 41.91 30.82 0.80
CA VAL A 502 41.06 31.15 -0.37
C VAL A 502 39.72 31.78 0.02
N GLY A 503 39.41 31.81 1.31
CA GLY A 503 38.18 32.31 1.90
C GLY A 503 37.00 31.30 1.84
N PRO A 504 36.41 30.90 2.99
CA PRO A 504 35.30 29.95 3.02
C PRO A 504 34.07 30.34 2.18
N LYS A 505 33.79 31.65 2.03
CA LYS A 505 32.72 32.15 1.15
C LYS A 505 32.97 31.84 -0.34
N ASN A 506 34.22 31.82 -0.77
CA ASN A 506 34.58 31.47 -2.15
C ASN A 506 34.48 29.95 -2.36
N VAL A 507 34.88 29.13 -1.37
CA VAL A 507 34.67 27.67 -1.41
C VAL A 507 33.18 27.34 -1.54
N VAL A 508 32.31 28.01 -0.77
CA VAL A 508 30.85 27.87 -0.87
C VAL A 508 30.34 28.29 -2.25
N ARG A 509 30.84 29.40 -2.81
CA ARG A 509 30.50 29.83 -4.18
C ARG A 509 30.89 28.79 -5.23
N THR A 510 32.08 28.20 -5.12
CA THR A 510 32.56 27.12 -6.00
C THR A 510 31.64 25.90 -5.90
N ALA A 511 31.35 25.43 -4.69
CA ALA A 511 30.45 24.30 -4.46
C ALA A 511 29.04 24.51 -5.06
N HIS A 512 28.45 25.70 -4.88
CA HIS A 512 27.18 26.06 -5.52
C HIS A 512 27.29 26.12 -7.05
N ARG A 513 28.36 26.72 -7.60
CA ARG A 513 28.59 26.78 -9.06
C ARG A 513 28.75 25.39 -9.67
N LEU A 514 29.25 24.40 -8.93
CA LEU A 514 29.37 23.02 -9.39
C LEU A 514 28.07 22.20 -9.24
N GLY A 515 27.03 22.72 -8.58
CA GLY A 515 25.69 22.11 -8.55
C GLY A 515 25.16 21.69 -7.17
N ILE A 516 25.85 21.99 -6.07
CA ILE A 516 25.28 21.78 -4.73
C ILE A 516 24.21 22.84 -4.47
N ALA A 517 22.96 22.44 -4.22
CA ALA A 517 21.85 23.34 -3.93
C ALA A 517 21.64 23.55 -2.41
N SER A 518 22.02 22.56 -1.60
CA SER A 518 21.92 22.57 -0.15
C SER A 518 22.69 23.73 0.49
N LYS A 519 22.13 24.29 1.56
CA LYS A 519 22.73 25.41 2.30
C LYS A 519 24.10 25.01 2.86
N LEU A 520 25.13 25.78 2.52
CA LEU A 520 26.49 25.60 3.03
C LEU A 520 26.88 26.75 3.96
N GLU A 521 27.44 26.43 5.13
CA GLU A 521 27.89 27.43 6.09
C GLU A 521 29.33 27.89 5.78
N PRO A 522 29.58 29.18 5.48
CA PRO A 522 30.89 29.68 5.06
C PRO A 522 31.82 29.93 6.26
N ASN A 523 32.14 28.86 6.99
CA ASN A 523 33.01 28.86 8.18
C ASN A 523 34.30 28.04 7.94
N ALA A 524 35.21 27.99 8.91
CA ALA A 524 36.49 27.28 8.75
C ALA A 524 36.35 25.75 8.60
N SER A 525 35.29 25.14 9.16
CA SER A 525 35.11 23.69 9.14
C SER A 525 34.48 23.18 7.84
N ILE A 526 34.00 24.06 6.96
CA ILE A 526 33.49 23.69 5.62
C ILE A 526 34.53 22.89 4.81
N ALA A 527 35.83 23.18 5.01
CA ALA A 527 36.92 22.46 4.36
C ALA A 527 37.01 20.96 4.74
N LEU A 528 36.32 20.55 5.81
CA LEU A 528 36.18 19.16 6.25
C LEU A 528 34.77 18.60 6.01
N GLY A 529 33.92 19.30 5.24
CA GLY A 529 32.59 18.82 4.84
C GLY A 529 31.56 18.77 5.97
N THR A 530 31.50 19.82 6.81
CA THR A 530 30.58 19.91 7.95
C THR A 530 29.16 20.37 7.61
N SER A 531 28.92 20.92 6.42
CA SER A 531 27.56 21.20 5.92
C SER A 531 26.98 19.98 5.23
N GLU A 532 25.68 19.74 5.39
CA GLU A 532 25.02 18.54 4.88
C GLU A 532 24.55 18.70 3.43
N VAL A 533 24.79 17.69 2.60
CA VAL A 533 24.35 17.59 1.21
C VAL A 533 23.72 16.22 0.95
N SER A 534 22.88 16.09 -0.07
CA SER A 534 22.43 14.77 -0.55
C SER A 534 23.52 14.07 -1.36
N MET A 535 23.41 12.74 -1.49
CA MET A 535 24.32 11.96 -2.33
C MET A 535 24.21 12.34 -3.81
N THR A 536 22.99 12.61 -4.30
CA THR A 536 22.76 13.01 -5.70
C THR A 536 23.37 14.38 -6.00
N GLU A 537 23.27 15.38 -5.11
CA GLU A 537 23.96 16.66 -5.25
C GLU A 537 25.49 16.50 -5.27
N LEU A 538 26.04 15.70 -4.35
CA LEU A 538 27.48 15.48 -4.27
C LEU A 538 28.03 14.80 -5.53
N VAL A 539 27.36 13.75 -6.02
CA VAL A 539 27.74 13.05 -7.26
C VAL A 539 27.57 13.96 -8.48
N GLY A 540 26.51 14.79 -8.52
CA GLY A 540 26.32 15.85 -9.50
C GLY A 540 27.50 16.82 -9.56
N ALA A 541 27.88 17.35 -8.41
CA ALA A 541 28.98 18.30 -8.26
C ALA A 541 30.38 17.71 -8.50
N TYR A 542 30.50 16.39 -8.63
CA TYR A 542 31.73 15.72 -9.06
C TYR A 542 31.86 15.60 -10.59
N ALA A 543 30.77 15.74 -11.36
CA ALA A 543 30.82 15.60 -12.83
C ALA A 543 31.78 16.58 -13.55
N PRO A 544 31.93 17.86 -13.14
CA PRO A 544 32.89 18.79 -13.74
C PRO A 544 34.33 18.28 -13.75
N PHE A 545 34.76 17.53 -12.72
CA PHE A 545 36.10 16.94 -12.68
C PHE A 545 36.30 15.81 -13.70
N ALA A 546 35.21 15.20 -14.19
CA ALA A 546 35.23 14.08 -15.12
C ALA A 546 34.94 14.47 -16.58
N ASN A 547 34.39 15.66 -16.85
CA ASN A 547 34.00 16.11 -18.20
C ASN A 547 34.76 17.34 -18.72
N GLY A 548 35.75 17.86 -17.98
CA GLY A 548 36.52 19.05 -18.39
C GLY A 548 35.97 20.38 -17.89
N GLY A 549 35.19 20.39 -16.81
CA GLY A 549 34.73 21.59 -16.11
C GLY A 549 33.28 22.00 -16.37
N PHE A 550 32.52 21.22 -17.13
CA PHE A 550 31.12 21.51 -17.43
C PHE A 550 30.19 21.02 -16.32
N THR A 551 29.26 21.87 -15.89
CA THR A 551 28.20 21.48 -14.94
C THR A 551 27.24 20.49 -15.59
N ALA A 552 26.85 19.46 -14.83
CA ALA A 552 25.89 18.47 -15.29
C ALA A 552 24.84 18.21 -14.22
N SER A 553 23.57 18.51 -14.53
CA SER A 553 22.45 18.23 -13.63
C SER A 553 22.15 16.72 -13.59
N PRO A 554 22.14 16.08 -12.41
CA PRO A 554 21.72 14.69 -12.28
C PRO A 554 20.28 14.53 -12.77
N HIS A 555 20.07 13.64 -13.73
CA HIS A 555 18.75 13.37 -14.31
C HIS A 555 18.54 11.89 -14.54
N VAL A 556 17.26 11.49 -14.50
CA VAL A 556 16.83 10.11 -14.71
C VAL A 556 15.85 9.94 -15.86
N VAL A 557 15.00 10.94 -16.14
CA VAL A 557 14.07 10.92 -17.29
C VAL A 557 14.80 11.41 -18.54
N THR A 558 14.67 10.67 -19.65
CA THR A 558 15.16 11.09 -20.98
C THR A 558 14.03 11.58 -21.87
N ARG A 559 12.86 10.96 -21.79
CA ARG A 559 11.70 11.28 -22.63
C ARG A 559 10.40 10.81 -21.96
N ILE A 560 9.34 11.60 -22.14
CA ILE A 560 7.97 11.23 -21.77
C ILE A 560 7.16 11.18 -23.07
N LYS A 561 6.30 10.17 -23.21
CA LYS A 561 5.38 9.98 -24.35
C LYS A 561 4.05 9.45 -23.87
N THR A 562 2.98 9.66 -24.63
CA THR A 562 1.77 8.84 -24.49
C THR A 562 2.00 7.48 -25.17
N PHE A 563 1.05 6.55 -25.07
CA PHE A 563 1.17 5.22 -25.72
C PHE A 563 0.95 5.26 -27.24
N ASP A 564 0.39 6.34 -27.76
CA ASP A 564 -0.02 6.55 -29.15
C ASP A 564 1.02 7.31 -30.00
N GLY A 565 1.99 8.03 -29.43
CA GLY A 565 3.06 8.66 -30.23
C GLY A 565 3.97 9.64 -29.51
#